data_AF-A0A8E2ANT7-F1
#
_entry.id   AF-A0A8E2ANT7-F1
#
_cell.length_a   1.000
_cell.length_b   1.000
_cell.length_c   1.000
_cell.angle_alpha   90.00
_cell.angle_beta   90.00
_cell.angle_gamma   90.00
#
_symmetry.space_group_name_H-M   'P 1'
#
loop_
_entity.id
_entity.type
_entity.pdbx_description
1 polymer ?
#
loop_
_entity_poly.entity_id
_entity_poly.type
_entity_poly.pdbx_seq_one_letter_code
_entity_poly.pdbx_strand_id
1 'polypeptide(L)'
;MTPRGPPPPAANELNDPPPSYSISDTDLAKLKDGFRTLIADHKDIQQLFKSVDTELEGTQQVDEVLKTDWDELRKRYNRVFRKSQRNAARCVTFLNAYVETLVPTSISPTPFDQKQFLLNKFLETIPIHEEEAEELESCFEDIVHDIEAFQLKVASVLRGKEEPIGAWAKFWNGVGEICVSIWKAVYNLLVKILRCFRLLLSHIKVVRLSCFAVSFSIELREYSVLGSDSGRSNQAIAAEVKEDCKLLAEKLCGFKGAWHLVWLNCSHLKTHVQMARTMNAAPTESAANFASDASLAKAAMVLVPLAECLRSYSEGKEPQ
;
A
#
# COMPACT_ATOMS: atom_id res chain seq x y z
N MET A 1 66.33 30.21 5.19
CA MET A 1 65.39 30.07 6.33
C MET A 1 64.40 31.22 6.26
N THR A 2 63.20 30.96 5.75
CA THR A 2 62.11 31.94 5.63
C THR A 2 61.03 31.63 6.68
N PRO A 3 60.40 32.64 7.32
CA PRO A 3 59.46 32.42 8.40
C PRO A 3 58.09 31.98 7.85
N ARG A 4 57.51 30.94 8.46
CA ARG A 4 56.14 30.45 8.19
C ARG A 4 55.12 31.52 8.59
N GLY A 5 54.30 31.95 7.64
CA GLY A 5 53.10 32.74 7.91
C GLY A 5 52.02 31.93 8.64
N PRO A 6 51.03 32.61 9.26
CA PRO A 6 49.99 31.97 10.06
C PRO A 6 49.03 31.14 9.18
N PRO A 7 48.41 30.08 9.73
CA PRO A 7 47.49 29.23 8.99
C PRO A 7 46.20 30.00 8.65
N PRO A 8 45.54 29.69 7.51
CA PRO A 8 44.28 30.30 7.13
C PRO A 8 43.14 29.87 8.08
N PRO A 9 42.11 30.70 8.25
CA PRO A 9 41.00 30.43 9.15
C PRO A 9 40.21 29.20 8.68
N ALA A 10 39.83 28.35 9.64
CA ALA A 10 38.97 27.20 9.42
C ALA A 10 37.68 27.61 8.71
N ALA A 11 37.38 26.92 7.62
CA ALA A 11 36.10 27.06 6.93
C ALA A 11 34.99 26.73 7.93
N ASN A 12 34.13 27.71 8.20
CA ASN A 12 32.84 27.49 8.84
C ASN A 12 32.09 26.44 8.02
N GLU A 13 32.03 25.21 8.53
CA GLU A 13 31.04 24.22 8.11
C GLU A 13 29.67 24.86 8.37
N LEU A 14 28.98 25.26 7.29
CA LEU A 14 27.57 25.60 7.35
C LEU A 14 26.86 24.36 7.90
N ASN A 15 26.37 24.49 9.14
CA ASN A 15 25.32 23.64 9.68
C ASN A 15 24.07 23.84 8.80
N ASP A 16 23.99 23.15 7.67
CA ASP A 16 22.74 23.00 6.96
C ASP A 16 21.78 22.25 7.90
N PRO A 17 20.60 22.81 8.23
CA PRO A 17 19.64 22.14 9.08
C PRO A 17 19.24 20.80 8.43
N PRO A 18 19.00 19.74 9.22
CA PRO A 18 18.57 18.46 8.69
C PRO A 18 17.31 18.64 7.83
N PRO A 19 17.14 17.85 6.75
CA PRO A 19 16.01 17.98 5.84
C PRO A 19 14.69 17.94 6.62
N SER A 20 13.80 18.91 6.36
CA SER A 20 12.46 18.91 6.96
C SER A 20 11.68 17.72 6.42
N TYR A 21 11.58 16.65 7.21
CA TYR A 21 10.63 15.55 7.01
C TYR A 21 9.20 16.00 7.37
N SER A 22 8.74 17.12 6.81
CA SER A 22 7.32 17.49 6.86
C SER A 22 6.62 16.74 5.75
N ILE A 23 5.74 15.83 6.13
CA ILE A 23 4.74 15.24 5.23
C ILE A 23 4.01 16.41 4.57
N SER A 24 3.99 16.43 3.24
CA SER A 24 3.43 17.54 2.48
C SER A 24 1.90 17.47 2.53
N ASP A 25 1.21 18.62 2.41
CA ASP A 25 -0.26 18.65 2.27
C ASP A 25 -0.75 17.73 1.14
N THR A 26 0.10 17.49 0.14
CA THR A 26 -0.09 16.54 -0.95
C THR A 26 -0.29 15.09 -0.49
N ASP A 27 0.44 14.64 0.54
CA ASP A 27 0.38 13.26 1.01
C ASP A 27 -0.85 13.02 1.89
N LEU A 28 -1.28 14.06 2.61
CA LEU A 28 -2.54 14.09 3.33
C LEU A 28 -3.74 14.06 2.37
N ALA A 29 -3.69 14.81 1.27
CA ALA A 29 -4.72 14.78 0.24
C ALA A 29 -4.85 13.37 -0.39
N LYS A 30 -3.72 12.74 -0.76
CA LYS A 30 -3.70 11.36 -1.27
C LYS A 30 -4.30 10.36 -0.28
N LEU A 31 -4.07 10.55 1.01
CA LEU A 31 -4.64 9.70 2.05
C LEU A 31 -6.16 9.82 2.11
N LYS A 32 -6.68 11.05 2.16
CA LYS A 32 -8.12 11.30 2.14
C LYS A 32 -8.75 10.73 0.87
N ASP A 33 -8.15 11.00 -0.29
CA ASP A 33 -8.61 10.49 -1.58
C ASP A 33 -8.61 8.96 -1.63
N GLY A 34 -7.56 8.31 -1.11
CA GLY A 34 -7.42 6.86 -1.07
C GLY A 34 -8.48 6.16 -0.21
N PHE A 35 -8.93 6.77 0.88
CA PHE A 35 -9.99 6.22 1.74
C PHE A 35 -11.41 6.66 1.34
N ARG A 36 -11.55 7.73 0.56
CA ARG A 36 -12.85 8.31 0.19
C ARG A 36 -13.71 7.34 -0.60
N THR A 37 -13.12 6.59 -1.52
CA THR A 37 -13.87 5.75 -2.45
C THR A 37 -14.06 4.32 -1.96
N LEU A 38 -13.30 3.84 -0.97
CA LEU A 38 -13.26 2.41 -0.61
C LEU A 38 -14.62 1.81 -0.26
N ILE A 39 -15.51 2.56 0.38
CA ILE A 39 -16.86 2.06 0.72
C ILE A 39 -17.76 1.99 -0.51
N ALA A 40 -17.64 2.95 -1.43
CA ALA A 40 -18.33 2.88 -2.72
C ALA A 40 -17.74 1.75 -3.57
N ASP A 41 -16.42 1.65 -3.65
CA ASP A 41 -15.69 0.60 -4.35
C ASP A 41 -16.04 -0.79 -3.82
N HIS A 42 -16.27 -0.95 -2.51
CA HIS A 42 -16.77 -2.21 -1.95
C HIS A 42 -18.12 -2.61 -2.55
N LYS A 43 -19.06 -1.66 -2.70
CA LYS A 43 -20.37 -1.93 -3.29
C LYS A 43 -20.23 -2.29 -4.77
N ASP A 44 -19.40 -1.55 -5.50
CA ASP A 44 -19.11 -1.82 -6.91
C ASP A 44 -18.50 -3.21 -7.08
N ILE A 45 -17.52 -3.58 -6.23
CA ILE A 45 -16.90 -4.92 -6.23
C ILE A 45 -17.96 -6.00 -5.98
N GLN A 46 -18.88 -5.82 -5.04
CA GLN A 46 -19.97 -6.79 -4.82
C GLN A 46 -20.89 -6.92 -6.05
N GLN A 47 -21.11 -5.84 -6.79
CA GLN A 47 -21.90 -5.87 -8.03
C GLN A 47 -21.15 -6.58 -9.15
N LEU A 48 -19.86 -6.31 -9.32
CA LEU A 48 -19.02 -6.96 -10.32
C LEU A 48 -18.89 -8.47 -10.05
N PHE A 49 -18.75 -8.90 -8.79
CA PHE A 49 -18.79 -10.32 -8.43
C PHE A 49 -20.08 -11.00 -8.89
N LYS A 50 -21.23 -10.33 -8.71
CA LYS A 50 -22.54 -10.82 -9.15
C LYS A 50 -22.73 -10.77 -10.67
N SER A 51 -22.13 -9.79 -11.33
CA SER A 51 -22.15 -9.67 -12.78
C SER A 51 -21.47 -10.89 -13.41
N VAL A 52 -20.26 -11.21 -12.95
CA VAL A 52 -19.54 -12.41 -13.39
C VAL A 52 -20.30 -13.69 -13.03
N ASP A 53 -20.92 -13.79 -11.83
CA ASP A 53 -21.79 -14.93 -11.48
C ASP A 53 -22.89 -15.12 -12.55
N THR A 54 -23.57 -14.04 -12.93
CA THR A 54 -24.67 -14.05 -13.91
C THR A 54 -24.19 -14.50 -15.29
N GLU A 55 -23.02 -14.02 -15.72
CA GLU A 55 -22.41 -14.39 -17.00
C GLU A 55 -21.98 -15.86 -17.04
N LEU A 56 -21.44 -16.38 -15.93
CA LEU A 56 -21.07 -17.79 -15.81
C LEU A 56 -22.29 -18.71 -15.79
N GLU A 57 -23.37 -18.32 -15.09
CA GLU A 57 -24.64 -19.07 -15.06
C GLU A 57 -25.34 -19.11 -16.43
N GLY A 58 -25.20 -18.04 -17.21
CA GLY A 58 -25.75 -17.96 -18.58
C GLY A 58 -25.08 -18.88 -19.60
N THR A 59 -23.98 -19.55 -19.24
CA THR A 59 -23.15 -20.30 -20.18
C THR A 59 -23.24 -21.82 -19.95
N GLN A 60 -23.76 -22.55 -20.94
CA GLN A 60 -23.90 -24.03 -20.87
C GLN A 60 -22.58 -24.81 -20.81
N GLN A 61 -21.45 -24.19 -21.17
CA GLN A 61 -20.13 -24.82 -21.22
C GLN A 61 -19.27 -24.58 -19.97
N VAL A 62 -19.74 -23.74 -19.03
CA VAL A 62 -19.00 -23.47 -17.79
C VAL A 62 -19.19 -24.63 -16.84
N ASP A 63 -18.09 -25.26 -16.43
CA ASP A 63 -18.11 -26.34 -15.46
C ASP A 63 -18.38 -25.83 -14.04
N GLU A 64 -18.78 -26.74 -13.15
CA GLU A 64 -18.99 -26.41 -11.73
C GLU A 64 -17.69 -26.00 -11.01
N VAL A 65 -16.52 -26.32 -11.58
CA VAL A 65 -15.21 -25.95 -11.02
C VAL A 65 -15.00 -24.44 -11.13
N LEU A 66 -15.25 -23.84 -12.29
CA LEU A 66 -15.14 -22.38 -12.48
C LEU A 66 -16.06 -21.60 -11.54
N LYS A 67 -17.30 -22.05 -11.36
CA LYS A 67 -18.23 -21.41 -10.42
C LYS A 67 -17.73 -21.53 -8.97
N THR A 68 -17.18 -22.69 -8.60
CA THR A 68 -16.63 -22.92 -7.27
C THR A 68 -15.42 -22.02 -7.01
N ASP A 69 -14.48 -21.93 -7.95
CA ASP A 69 -13.30 -21.07 -7.85
C ASP A 69 -13.71 -19.59 -7.70
N TRP A 70 -14.69 -19.15 -8.49
CA TRP A 70 -15.19 -17.77 -8.42
C TRP A 70 -15.87 -17.46 -7.08
N ASP A 71 -16.70 -18.37 -6.58
CA ASP A 71 -17.34 -18.22 -5.28
C ASP A 71 -16.30 -18.22 -4.13
N GLU A 72 -15.24 -19.03 -4.24
CA GLU A 72 -14.13 -19.00 -3.29
C GLU A 72 -13.41 -17.64 -3.30
N LEU A 73 -13.17 -17.04 -4.47
CA LEU A 73 -12.60 -15.70 -4.59
C LEU A 73 -13.48 -14.64 -3.94
N ARG A 74 -14.79 -14.68 -4.21
CA ARG A 74 -15.77 -13.79 -3.60
C ARG A 74 -15.78 -13.92 -2.07
N LYS A 75 -15.75 -15.16 -1.55
CA LYS A 75 -15.66 -15.44 -0.11
C LYS A 75 -14.35 -14.95 0.49
N ARG A 76 -13.21 -15.15 -0.18
CA ARG A 76 -11.88 -14.67 0.22
C ARG A 76 -11.88 -13.14 0.31
N TYR A 77 -12.38 -12.45 -0.71
CA TYR A 77 -12.55 -10.99 -0.71
C TYR A 77 -13.37 -10.52 0.49
N ASN A 78 -14.55 -11.09 0.70
CA ASN A 78 -15.43 -10.69 1.81
C ASN A 78 -14.77 -10.89 3.19
N ARG A 79 -13.97 -11.95 3.35
CA ARG A 79 -13.19 -12.20 4.57
C ARG A 79 -12.09 -11.15 4.76
N VAL A 80 -11.32 -10.85 3.72
CA VAL A 80 -10.25 -9.83 3.75
C VAL A 80 -10.82 -8.44 4.00
N PHE A 81 -11.92 -8.07 3.33
CA PHE A 81 -12.61 -6.80 3.55
C PHE A 81 -13.05 -6.63 5.01
N ARG A 82 -13.72 -7.62 5.60
CA ARG A 82 -14.10 -7.57 7.03
C ARG A 82 -12.91 -7.55 7.97
N LYS A 83 -11.80 -8.23 7.63
CA LYS A 83 -10.54 -8.14 8.39
C LYS A 83 -10.00 -6.72 8.33
N SER A 84 -9.99 -6.12 7.15
CA SER A 84 -9.51 -4.75 6.93
C SER A 84 -10.30 -3.72 7.74
N GLN A 85 -11.64 -3.80 7.80
CA GLN A 85 -12.44 -2.89 8.62
C GLN A 85 -12.15 -3.03 10.12
N ARG A 86 -11.97 -4.27 10.60
CA ARG A 86 -11.60 -4.52 12.01
C ARG A 86 -10.21 -3.98 12.34
N ASN A 87 -9.24 -4.15 11.44
CA ASN A 87 -7.90 -3.58 11.63
C ASN A 87 -7.95 -2.05 11.58
N ALA A 88 -8.78 -1.46 10.73
CA ALA A 88 -8.97 -0.01 10.71
C ALA A 88 -9.48 0.50 12.07
N ALA A 89 -10.50 -0.14 12.67
CA ALA A 89 -10.99 0.22 14.00
C ALA A 89 -9.91 0.10 15.10
N ARG A 90 -9.05 -0.92 15.02
CA ARG A 90 -7.92 -1.10 15.94
C ARG A 90 -6.86 -0.02 15.74
N CYS A 91 -6.50 0.31 14.51
CA CYS A 91 -5.61 1.40 14.18
C CYS A 91 -6.16 2.75 14.70
N VAL A 92 -7.46 3.01 14.56
CA VAL A 92 -8.10 4.23 15.12
C VAL A 92 -7.92 4.30 16.63
N THR A 93 -8.15 3.19 17.33
CA THR A 93 -7.98 3.14 18.80
C THR A 93 -6.54 3.45 19.19
N PHE A 94 -5.57 2.88 18.47
CA PHE A 94 -4.14 3.12 18.69
C PHE A 94 -3.74 4.58 18.39
N LEU A 95 -4.18 5.13 17.25
CA LEU A 95 -3.88 6.50 16.85
C LEU A 95 -4.52 7.53 17.79
N ASN A 96 -5.75 7.28 18.25
CA ASN A 96 -6.37 8.11 19.28
C ASN A 96 -5.57 8.07 20.58
N ALA A 97 -5.12 6.90 21.03
CA ALA A 97 -4.27 6.79 22.21
C ALA A 97 -2.95 7.57 22.03
N TYR A 98 -2.38 7.59 20.84
CA TYR A 98 -1.20 8.40 20.53
C TYR A 98 -1.48 9.90 20.73
N VAL A 99 -2.56 10.41 20.11
CA VAL A 99 -2.93 11.82 20.13
C VAL A 99 -3.40 12.28 21.51
N GLU A 100 -4.14 11.44 22.23
CA GLU A 100 -4.77 11.80 23.52
C GLU A 100 -3.84 11.53 24.71
N THR A 101 -2.91 10.58 24.59
CA THR A 101 -2.01 10.21 25.70
C THR A 101 -0.57 10.64 25.42
N LEU A 102 0.04 10.21 24.32
CA LEU A 102 1.48 10.41 24.14
C LEU A 102 1.84 11.87 23.89
N VAL A 103 1.11 12.57 23.02
CA VAL A 103 1.40 13.98 22.70
C VAL A 103 1.20 14.91 23.92
N PRO A 104 0.09 14.84 24.68
CA PRO A 104 -0.06 15.66 25.88
C PRO A 104 0.95 15.30 26.98
N THR A 105 1.31 14.03 27.09
CA THR A 105 2.30 13.57 28.08
C THR A 105 3.71 14.06 27.74
N SER A 106 4.02 14.27 26.46
CA SER A 106 5.31 14.81 26.05
C SER A 106 5.46 16.28 26.47
N ILE A 107 4.42 17.09 26.24
CA ILE A 107 4.41 18.55 26.49
C ILE A 107 4.25 18.88 27.98
N SER A 108 3.54 18.05 28.75
CA SER A 108 3.31 18.27 30.18
C SER A 108 4.57 17.99 31.03
N PRO A 109 4.65 18.58 32.25
CA PRO A 109 5.70 18.27 33.23
C PRO A 109 5.49 16.88 33.83
N THR A 110 5.63 15.86 32.99
CA THR A 110 5.53 14.45 33.37
C THR A 110 6.92 13.92 33.77
N PRO A 111 7.02 13.07 34.81
CA PRO A 111 8.28 12.44 35.18
C PRO A 111 8.96 11.73 34.01
N PHE A 112 10.28 11.82 33.96
CA PHE A 112 11.11 11.22 32.92
C PHE A 112 10.81 9.73 32.70
N ASP A 113 10.74 8.96 33.78
CA ASP A 113 10.51 7.52 33.73
C ASP A 113 9.14 7.17 33.11
N GLN A 114 8.13 7.99 33.40
CA GLN A 114 6.79 7.82 32.83
C GLN A 114 6.77 8.17 31.33
N LYS A 115 7.49 9.21 30.90
CA LYS A 115 7.65 9.53 29.46
C LYS A 115 8.37 8.39 28.72
N GLN A 116 9.46 7.87 29.28
CA GLN A 116 10.21 6.74 28.71
C GLN A 116 9.37 5.47 28.62
N PHE A 117 8.61 5.15 29.67
CA PHE A 117 7.70 4.02 29.68
C PHE A 117 6.67 4.10 28.54
N LEU A 118 6.03 5.26 28.36
CA LEU A 118 5.05 5.44 27.30
C LEU A 118 5.67 5.34 25.91
N LEU A 119 6.81 6.01 25.67
CA LEU A 119 7.53 5.92 24.39
C LEU A 119 7.87 4.48 24.03
N ASN A 120 8.38 3.69 24.98
CA ASN A 120 8.68 2.28 24.76
C ASN A 120 7.43 1.45 24.45
N LYS A 121 6.33 1.67 25.19
CA LYS A 121 5.05 0.98 24.91
C LYS A 121 4.53 1.26 23.50
N PHE A 122 4.63 2.51 23.03
CA PHE A 122 4.26 2.83 21.64
C PHE A 122 5.20 2.17 20.63
N LEU A 123 6.52 2.16 20.88
CA LEU A 123 7.49 1.48 20.00
C LEU A 123 7.29 -0.03 19.91
N GLU A 124 6.75 -0.66 20.95
CA GLU A 124 6.39 -2.08 20.94
C GLU A 124 5.08 -2.34 20.16
N THR A 125 4.17 -1.37 20.14
CA THR A 125 2.84 -1.53 19.52
C THR A 125 2.83 -1.15 18.04
N ILE A 126 3.60 -0.14 17.61
CA ILE A 126 3.64 0.31 16.21
C ILE A 126 3.94 -0.83 15.21
N PRO A 127 4.93 -1.72 15.44
CA PRO A 127 5.23 -2.82 14.53
C PRO A 127 4.04 -3.75 14.26
N ILE A 128 3.15 -3.93 15.24
CA ILE A 128 1.95 -4.77 15.09
C ILE A 128 1.02 -4.17 14.02
N HIS A 129 0.83 -2.85 14.05
CA HIS A 129 0.00 -2.15 13.07
C HIS A 129 0.67 -2.02 11.69
N GLU A 130 2.00 -1.94 11.64
CA GLU A 130 2.76 -2.03 10.39
C GLU A 130 2.54 -3.39 9.72
N GLU A 131 2.78 -4.48 10.45
CA GLU A 131 2.64 -5.85 9.94
C GLU A 131 1.19 -6.14 9.49
N GLU A 132 0.20 -5.70 10.27
CA GLU A 132 -1.22 -5.86 9.91
C GLU A 132 -1.61 -5.09 8.63
N ALA A 133 -1.01 -3.93 8.39
CA ALA A 133 -1.25 -3.15 7.17
C ALA A 133 -0.58 -3.79 5.95
N GLU A 134 0.67 -4.24 6.10
CA GLU A 134 1.41 -4.97 5.07
C GLU A 134 0.73 -6.31 4.70
N GLU A 135 0.25 -7.05 5.69
CA GLU A 135 -0.51 -8.29 5.47
C GLU A 135 -1.80 -8.04 4.68
N LEU A 136 -2.52 -6.96 5.00
CA LEU A 136 -3.73 -6.58 4.26
C LEU A 136 -3.42 -6.13 2.84
N GLU A 137 -2.36 -5.34 2.64
CA GLU A 137 -1.85 -4.98 1.31
C GLU A 137 -1.61 -6.23 0.45
N SER A 138 -0.83 -7.19 0.99
CA SER A 138 -0.54 -8.46 0.32
C SER A 138 -1.80 -9.30 0.07
N CYS A 139 -2.74 -9.37 1.03
CA CYS A 139 -3.99 -10.10 0.84
C CYS A 139 -4.85 -9.54 -0.30
N PHE A 140 -4.89 -8.22 -0.50
CA PHE A 140 -5.61 -7.62 -1.62
C PHE A 140 -4.88 -7.83 -2.95
N GLU A 141 -3.55 -7.77 -2.96
CA GLU A 141 -2.72 -8.08 -4.13
C GLU A 141 -2.91 -9.54 -4.61
N ASP A 142 -2.93 -10.50 -3.68
CA ASP A 142 -3.21 -11.89 -4.01
C ASP A 142 -4.58 -12.06 -4.69
N ILE A 143 -5.61 -11.37 -4.19
CA ILE A 143 -6.95 -11.44 -4.79
C ILE A 143 -6.95 -10.84 -6.20
N VAL A 144 -6.21 -9.73 -6.42
CA VAL A 144 -6.05 -9.15 -7.76
C VAL A 144 -5.44 -10.18 -8.72
N HIS A 145 -4.34 -10.82 -8.32
CA HIS A 145 -3.70 -11.83 -9.14
C HIS A 145 -4.61 -13.03 -9.42
N ASP A 146 -5.36 -13.50 -8.43
CA ASP A 146 -6.29 -14.60 -8.62
C ASP A 146 -7.45 -14.22 -9.56
N ILE A 147 -7.94 -12.97 -9.54
CA ILE A 147 -8.97 -12.48 -10.48
C ILE A 147 -8.40 -12.37 -11.89
N GLU A 148 -7.16 -11.87 -12.03
CA GLU A 148 -6.46 -11.83 -13.30
C GLU A 148 -6.20 -13.23 -13.87
N ALA A 149 -5.96 -14.22 -13.00
CA ALA A 149 -5.90 -15.64 -13.36
C ALA A 149 -7.23 -16.13 -13.91
N PHE A 150 -8.29 -15.82 -13.17
CA PHE A 150 -9.62 -16.34 -13.40
C PHE A 150 -10.15 -15.95 -14.77
N GLN A 151 -9.99 -14.68 -15.16
CA GLN A 151 -10.40 -14.22 -16.51
C GLN A 151 -9.71 -15.01 -17.63
N LEU A 152 -8.45 -15.40 -17.46
CA LEU A 152 -7.71 -16.17 -18.45
C LEU A 152 -8.21 -17.62 -18.50
N LYS A 153 -8.53 -18.20 -17.34
CA LYS A 153 -9.14 -19.53 -17.21
C LYS A 153 -10.50 -19.59 -17.91
N VAL A 154 -11.37 -18.60 -17.65
CA VAL A 154 -12.67 -18.46 -18.33
C VAL A 154 -12.49 -18.35 -19.85
N ALA A 155 -11.58 -17.48 -20.32
CA ALA A 155 -11.31 -17.35 -21.74
C ALA A 155 -10.75 -18.64 -22.39
N SER A 156 -10.06 -19.49 -21.63
CA SER A 156 -9.55 -20.78 -22.12
C SER A 156 -10.67 -21.79 -22.30
N VAL A 157 -11.51 -21.95 -21.26
CA VAL A 157 -12.67 -22.85 -21.26
C VAL A 157 -13.66 -22.47 -22.37
N LEU A 158 -14.00 -21.20 -22.51
CA LEU A 158 -14.93 -20.71 -23.53
C LEU A 158 -14.41 -20.82 -24.97
N ARG A 159 -13.10 -20.95 -25.15
CA ARG A 159 -12.48 -21.24 -26.47
C ARG A 159 -12.44 -22.73 -26.81
N GLY A 160 -12.94 -23.61 -25.93
CA GLY A 160 -12.96 -25.06 -26.16
C GLY A 160 -11.57 -25.69 -26.16
N LYS A 161 -10.57 -25.05 -25.58
CA LYS A 161 -9.27 -25.68 -25.34
C LYS A 161 -9.39 -26.51 -24.06
N GLU A 162 -9.63 -27.80 -24.18
CA GLU A 162 -9.49 -28.73 -23.06
C GLU A 162 -8.06 -28.62 -22.52
N GLU A 163 -7.92 -28.02 -21.34
CA GLU A 163 -6.64 -27.94 -20.67
C GLU A 163 -6.37 -29.23 -19.91
N PRO A 164 -5.15 -29.79 -20.00
CA PRO A 164 -4.77 -30.88 -19.12
C PRO A 164 -4.79 -30.37 -17.67
N ILE A 165 -5.54 -31.09 -16.84
CA ILE A 165 -5.65 -30.87 -15.38
C ILE A 165 -4.24 -30.60 -14.80
N GLY A 166 -4.04 -29.42 -14.22
CA GLY A 166 -2.77 -29.01 -13.60
C GLY A 166 -1.88 -28.06 -14.42
N ALA A 167 -2.28 -27.66 -15.63
CA ALA A 167 -1.56 -26.64 -16.42
C ALA A 167 -1.51 -25.27 -15.70
N TRP A 168 -2.62 -24.83 -15.10
CA TRP A 168 -2.67 -23.59 -14.32
C TRP A 168 -1.81 -23.63 -13.05
N ALA A 169 -1.82 -24.75 -12.32
CA ALA A 169 -0.95 -24.91 -11.15
C ALA A 169 0.55 -24.79 -11.53
N LYS A 170 0.92 -25.30 -12.71
CA LYS A 170 2.29 -25.14 -13.26
C LYS A 170 2.57 -23.70 -13.73
N PHE A 171 1.59 -23.04 -14.34
CA PHE A 171 1.71 -21.63 -14.73
C PHE A 171 1.96 -20.73 -13.52
N TRP A 172 1.18 -20.90 -12.43
CA TRP A 172 1.32 -20.10 -11.20
C TRP A 172 2.64 -20.35 -10.48
N ASN A 173 3.09 -21.61 -10.40
CA ASN A 173 4.43 -21.92 -9.90
C ASN A 173 5.52 -21.24 -10.75
N GLY A 174 5.35 -21.21 -12.08
CA GLY A 174 6.28 -20.53 -12.99
C GLY A 174 6.25 -19.00 -12.90
N VAL A 175 5.07 -18.40 -12.75
CA VAL A 175 4.93 -16.94 -12.56
C VAL A 175 5.51 -16.51 -11.23
N GLY A 176 5.33 -17.28 -10.15
CA GLY A 176 5.99 -17.02 -8.87
C GLY A 176 7.52 -16.98 -8.99
N GLU A 177 8.12 -17.94 -9.70
CA GLU A 177 9.57 -17.97 -9.96
C GLU A 177 10.05 -16.80 -10.83
N ILE A 178 9.25 -16.41 -11.83
CA ILE A 178 9.55 -15.28 -12.73
C ILE A 178 9.39 -13.95 -11.99
N CYS A 179 8.33 -13.74 -11.22
CA CYS A 179 8.10 -12.55 -10.40
C CYS A 179 9.17 -12.39 -9.33
N VAL A 180 9.56 -13.46 -8.63
CA VAL A 180 10.67 -13.42 -7.67
C VAL A 180 12.00 -13.10 -8.38
N SER A 181 12.22 -13.65 -9.58
CA SER A 181 13.43 -13.36 -10.36
C SER A 181 13.47 -11.92 -10.88
N ILE A 182 12.34 -11.41 -11.39
CA ILE A 182 12.18 -10.03 -11.84
C ILE A 182 12.31 -9.09 -10.64
N TRP A 183 11.65 -9.36 -9.52
CA TRP A 183 11.75 -8.58 -8.30
C TRP A 183 13.20 -8.53 -7.79
N LYS A 184 13.89 -9.67 -7.77
CA LYS A 184 15.30 -9.75 -7.38
C LYS A 184 16.20 -8.97 -8.36
N ALA A 185 15.89 -8.99 -9.66
CA ALA A 185 16.59 -8.19 -10.66
C ALA A 185 16.34 -6.68 -10.49
N VAL A 186 15.08 -6.28 -10.27
CA VAL A 186 14.65 -4.89 -10.04
C VAL A 186 15.22 -4.36 -8.72
N TYR A 187 15.16 -5.13 -7.64
CA TYR A 187 15.77 -4.81 -6.35
C TYR A 187 17.28 -4.63 -6.48
N ASN A 188 17.97 -5.54 -7.17
CA ASN A 188 19.41 -5.39 -7.43
C ASN A 188 19.73 -4.17 -8.29
N LEU A 189 18.88 -3.87 -9.27
CA LEU A 189 19.00 -2.67 -10.10
C LEU A 189 18.80 -1.41 -9.26
N LEU A 190 17.77 -1.36 -8.41
CA LEU A 190 17.49 -0.25 -7.49
C LEU A 190 18.61 -0.04 -6.49
N VAL A 191 19.18 -1.10 -5.91
CA VAL A 191 20.34 -1.01 -5.02
C VAL A 191 21.56 -0.45 -5.76
N LYS A 192 21.80 -0.88 -7.00
CA LYS A 192 22.89 -0.35 -7.84
C LYS A 192 22.64 1.11 -8.23
N ILE A 193 21.41 1.46 -8.60
CA ILE A 193 20.98 2.82 -8.92
C ILE A 193 21.14 3.71 -7.68
N LEU A 194 20.68 3.30 -6.50
CA LEU A 194 20.86 4.02 -5.24
C LEU A 194 22.34 4.15 -4.84
N ARG A 195 23.17 3.13 -5.10
CA ARG A 195 24.62 3.20 -4.88
C ARG A 195 25.28 4.19 -5.86
N CYS A 196 24.89 4.19 -7.12
CA CYS A 196 25.32 5.18 -8.12
C CYS A 196 24.84 6.58 -7.76
N PHE A 197 23.58 6.75 -7.33
CA PHE A 197 23.05 8.02 -6.85
C PHE A 197 23.79 8.49 -5.59
N ARG A 198 24.11 7.62 -4.62
CA ARG A 198 24.93 8.00 -3.45
C ARG A 198 26.36 8.43 -3.85
N LEU A 199 26.93 7.82 -4.89
CA LEU A 199 28.25 8.17 -5.43
C LEU A 199 28.22 9.44 -6.32
N LEU A 200 27.09 9.75 -6.95
CA LEU A 200 26.91 10.92 -7.82
C LEU A 200 26.39 12.15 -7.05
N LEU A 201 25.53 11.93 -6.05
CA LEU A 201 24.96 12.98 -5.17
C LEU A 201 25.96 13.46 -4.11
N SER A 202 27.08 12.77 -3.89
CA SER A 202 28.20 13.35 -3.14
C SER A 202 28.85 14.55 -3.84
N HIS A 203 28.53 14.79 -5.13
CA HIS A 203 29.14 15.84 -5.94
C HIS A 203 28.15 16.74 -6.72
N ILE A 204 26.82 16.58 -6.60
CA ILE A 204 25.86 17.31 -7.45
C ILE A 204 24.72 17.91 -6.62
N LYS A 205 24.53 19.24 -6.76
CA LYS A 205 23.59 20.06 -5.96
C LYS A 205 22.12 20.04 -6.43
N VAL A 206 21.79 19.58 -7.65
CA VAL A 206 20.39 19.44 -8.11
C VAL A 206 20.30 18.33 -9.16
N VAL A 207 19.29 17.45 -9.04
CA VAL A 207 18.90 16.48 -10.08
C VAL A 207 17.39 16.60 -10.33
N ARG A 208 17.00 16.75 -11.60
CA ARG A 208 15.61 16.57 -12.06
C ARG A 208 15.53 15.28 -12.84
N LEU A 209 14.60 14.41 -12.46
CA LEU A 209 14.30 13.17 -13.16
C LEU A 209 12.91 13.27 -13.79
N SER A 210 12.87 13.13 -15.11
CA SER A 210 11.66 12.98 -15.90
C SER A 210 11.75 11.61 -16.56
N CYS A 211 11.07 10.60 -16.01
CA CYS A 211 10.86 9.35 -16.71
C CYS A 211 9.63 8.66 -16.11
N PHE A 212 8.65 8.33 -16.94
CA PHE A 212 7.87 7.09 -17.01
C PHE A 212 6.58 7.37 -17.79
N ALA A 213 6.66 7.21 -19.12
CA ALA A 213 5.52 7.02 -20.01
C ALA A 213 5.77 5.70 -20.74
N VAL A 214 5.40 4.58 -20.11
CA VAL A 214 5.40 3.27 -20.77
C VAL A 214 4.05 2.64 -20.50
N SER A 215 3.22 2.57 -21.54
CA SER A 215 2.01 1.76 -21.58
C SER A 215 2.28 0.50 -22.39
N PHE A 216 1.91 -0.67 -21.87
CA PHE A 216 1.89 -1.90 -22.65
C PHE A 216 0.46 -2.14 -23.16
N SER A 217 0.29 -2.18 -24.49
CA SER A 217 -0.96 -2.60 -25.14
C SER A 217 -0.72 -3.92 -25.86
N ILE A 218 -1.42 -4.97 -25.44
CA ILE A 218 -1.45 -6.27 -26.14
C ILE A 218 -2.70 -6.28 -27.02
N GLU A 219 -2.51 -6.06 -28.31
CA GLU A 219 -3.56 -6.14 -29.32
C GLU A 219 -3.69 -7.58 -29.81
N LEU A 220 -4.75 -8.27 -29.40
CA LEU A 220 -5.07 -9.60 -29.89
C LEU A 220 -5.96 -9.44 -31.13
N ARG A 221 -5.46 -9.93 -32.28
CA ARG A 221 -6.15 -9.91 -33.56
C ARG A 221 -7.50 -10.64 -33.46
N GLU A 222 -8.58 -9.90 -33.70
CA GLU A 222 -9.92 -10.46 -33.89
C GLU A 222 -9.96 -11.28 -35.19
N TYR A 223 -10.26 -12.57 -35.05
CA TYR A 223 -10.74 -13.39 -36.16
C TYR A 223 -12.26 -13.30 -36.17
N SER A 224 -12.81 -12.70 -37.22
CA SER A 224 -14.23 -12.70 -37.53
C SER A 224 -14.62 -14.05 -38.13
N VAL A 225 -15.63 -14.70 -37.54
CA VAL A 225 -16.30 -15.87 -38.13
C VAL A 225 -17.81 -15.66 -38.11
N LEU A 226 -18.40 -16.05 -39.25
CA LEU A 226 -19.78 -15.92 -39.68
C LEU A 226 -20.80 -16.63 -38.76
N GLY A 227 -21.86 -15.89 -38.41
CA GLY A 227 -23.27 -16.21 -38.64
C GLY A 227 -23.95 -17.43 -37.99
N SER A 228 -25.06 -17.13 -37.29
CA SER A 228 -26.14 -18.04 -36.80
C SER A 228 -25.80 -18.77 -35.49
N ASP A 229 -26.51 -18.67 -34.36
CA ASP A 229 -27.94 -18.47 -34.09
C ASP A 229 -28.16 -17.66 -32.80
N SER A 230 -29.41 -17.28 -32.52
CA SER A 230 -29.83 -16.41 -31.41
C SER A 230 -29.44 -16.87 -29.99
N GLY A 231 -28.25 -16.49 -29.57
CA GLY A 231 -27.74 -16.54 -28.19
C GLY A 231 -26.51 -15.63 -28.08
N ARG A 232 -26.23 -15.06 -26.89
CA ARG A 232 -24.97 -14.32 -26.67
C ARG A 232 -23.80 -15.26 -26.98
N SER A 233 -22.86 -14.85 -27.83
CA SER A 233 -21.73 -15.70 -28.21
C SER A 233 -20.79 -15.90 -27.02
N ASN A 234 -20.15 -17.07 -26.93
CA ASN A 234 -19.14 -17.35 -25.90
C ASN A 234 -18.01 -16.30 -25.88
N GLN A 235 -17.69 -15.71 -27.03
CA GLN A 235 -16.71 -14.64 -27.14
C GLN A 235 -17.18 -13.33 -26.49
N ALA A 236 -18.47 -12.99 -26.64
CA ALA A 236 -19.06 -11.83 -25.97
C ALA A 236 -19.07 -12.02 -24.44
N ILE A 237 -19.43 -13.22 -23.97
CA ILE A 237 -19.41 -13.56 -22.54
C ILE A 237 -17.98 -13.47 -21.99
N ALA A 238 -17.00 -14.06 -22.69
CA ALA A 238 -15.59 -13.97 -22.29
C ALA A 238 -15.08 -12.53 -22.24
N ALA A 239 -15.53 -11.66 -23.14
CA ALA A 239 -15.16 -10.25 -23.16
C ALA A 239 -15.77 -9.47 -21.99
N GLU A 240 -17.02 -9.73 -21.63
CA GLU A 240 -17.68 -9.08 -20.49
C GLU A 240 -17.06 -9.52 -19.16
N VAL A 241 -16.85 -10.83 -18.95
CA VAL A 241 -16.15 -11.34 -17.76
C VAL A 241 -14.75 -10.75 -17.65
N LYS A 242 -14.03 -10.60 -18.77
CA LYS A 242 -12.71 -9.97 -18.78
C LYS A 242 -12.76 -8.51 -18.34
N GLU A 243 -13.71 -7.73 -18.84
CA GLU A 243 -13.84 -6.31 -18.46
C GLU A 243 -14.26 -6.17 -16.99
N ASP A 244 -15.19 -6.99 -16.51
CA ASP A 244 -15.60 -6.99 -15.10
C ASP A 244 -14.44 -7.40 -14.17
N CYS A 245 -13.66 -8.43 -14.54
CA CYS A 245 -12.46 -8.83 -13.80
C CYS A 245 -11.40 -7.73 -13.78
N LYS A 246 -11.22 -7.00 -14.89
CA LYS A 246 -10.30 -5.87 -14.96
C LYS A 246 -10.76 -4.72 -14.05
N LEU A 247 -12.04 -4.37 -14.08
CA LEU A 247 -12.61 -3.36 -13.19
C LEU A 247 -12.50 -3.78 -11.71
N LEU A 248 -12.71 -5.06 -11.40
CA LEU A 248 -12.48 -5.62 -10.07
C LEU A 248 -11.03 -5.43 -9.61
N ALA A 249 -10.07 -5.79 -10.47
CA ALA A 249 -8.64 -5.65 -10.18
C ALA A 249 -8.25 -4.18 -9.93
N GLU A 250 -8.75 -3.25 -10.75
CA GLU A 250 -8.50 -1.81 -10.59
C GLU A 250 -9.05 -1.29 -9.25
N LYS A 251 -10.27 -1.68 -8.86
CA LYS A 251 -10.89 -1.29 -7.59
C LYS A 251 -10.14 -1.87 -6.39
N LEU A 252 -9.72 -3.13 -6.47
CA LEU A 252 -8.93 -3.80 -5.42
C LEU A 252 -7.54 -3.16 -5.24
N CYS A 253 -6.93 -2.65 -6.31
CA CYS A 253 -5.70 -1.85 -6.22
C CYS A 253 -5.89 -0.60 -5.35
N GLY A 254 -7.10 -0.02 -5.32
CA GLY A 254 -7.43 1.07 -4.40
C GLY A 254 -7.29 0.68 -2.93
N PHE A 255 -7.80 -0.50 -2.55
CA PHE A 255 -7.63 -1.06 -1.20
C PHE A 255 -6.16 -1.32 -0.87
N LYS A 256 -5.42 -1.93 -1.80
CA LYS A 256 -3.96 -2.14 -1.66
C LYS A 256 -3.26 -0.81 -1.37
N GLY A 257 -3.50 0.20 -2.20
CA GLY A 257 -2.90 1.53 -2.05
C GLY A 257 -3.24 2.20 -0.72
N ALA A 258 -4.48 2.08 -0.25
CA ALA A 258 -4.89 2.63 1.04
C ALA A 258 -4.15 1.97 2.22
N TRP A 259 -4.00 0.64 2.22
CA TRP A 259 -3.26 -0.08 3.27
C TRP A 259 -1.76 0.19 3.22
N HIS A 260 -1.19 0.35 2.02
CA HIS A 260 0.19 0.80 1.86
C HIS A 260 0.42 2.17 2.51
N LEU A 261 -0.53 3.11 2.35
CA LEU A 261 -0.45 4.41 3.02
C LEU A 261 -0.53 4.30 4.54
N VAL A 262 -1.36 3.41 5.08
CA VAL A 262 -1.40 3.14 6.53
C VAL A 262 -0.05 2.65 7.03
N TRP A 263 0.53 1.65 6.35
CA TRP A 263 1.86 1.11 6.65
C TRP A 263 2.92 2.21 6.67
N LEU A 264 2.95 3.06 5.63
CA LEU A 264 3.91 4.16 5.52
C LEU A 264 3.78 5.15 6.68
N ASN A 265 2.55 5.50 7.07
CA ASN A 265 2.30 6.41 8.19
C ASN A 265 2.68 5.78 9.55
N CYS A 266 2.45 4.48 9.75
CA CYS A 266 2.94 3.76 10.92
C CYS A 266 4.48 3.76 10.99
N SER A 267 5.16 3.57 9.86
CA SER A 267 6.63 3.63 9.75
C SER A 267 7.20 5.02 10.03
N HIS A 268 6.54 6.07 9.53
CA HIS A 268 6.90 7.45 9.88
C HIS A 268 6.69 7.72 11.38
N LEU A 269 5.56 7.26 11.94
CA LEU A 269 5.29 7.39 13.37
C LEU A 269 6.36 6.71 14.21
N LYS A 270 6.76 5.48 13.87
CA LYS A 270 7.85 4.75 14.51
C LYS A 270 9.12 5.58 14.55
N THR A 271 9.49 6.16 13.41
CA THR A 271 10.66 7.03 13.29
C THR A 271 10.57 8.23 14.24
N HIS A 272 9.42 8.93 14.27
CA HIS A 272 9.21 10.07 15.17
C HIS A 272 9.29 9.69 16.66
N VAL A 273 8.70 8.54 17.05
CA VAL A 273 8.76 8.06 18.43
C VAL A 273 10.17 7.60 18.81
N GLN A 274 10.90 6.97 17.88
CA GLN A 274 12.31 6.60 18.09
C GLN A 274 13.18 7.83 18.31
N MET A 275 13.01 8.88 17.48
CA MET A 275 13.71 10.15 17.65
C MET A 275 13.35 10.80 18.99
N ALA A 276 12.07 10.80 19.36
CA ALA A 276 11.64 11.33 20.66
C ALA A 276 12.28 10.55 21.83
N ARG A 277 12.41 9.22 21.71
CA ARG A 277 13.07 8.38 22.71
C ARG A 277 14.56 8.68 22.83
N THR A 278 15.27 8.81 21.72
CA THR A 278 16.72 9.07 21.73
C THR A 278 17.03 10.48 22.22
N MET A 279 16.20 11.46 21.89
CA MET A 279 16.33 12.84 22.40
C MET A 279 16.03 12.92 23.91
N ASN A 280 15.10 12.08 24.39
CA ASN A 280 14.80 11.93 25.81
C ASN A 280 15.73 10.93 26.53
N ALA A 281 16.89 10.55 25.98
CA ALA A 281 17.76 9.56 26.62
C ALA A 281 18.56 10.09 27.82
N ALA A 282 18.67 11.42 27.97
CA ALA A 282 19.37 12.07 29.08
C ALA A 282 18.43 13.06 29.81
N PRO A 283 18.51 13.20 31.14
CA PRO A 283 17.69 14.12 31.94
C PRO A 283 17.97 15.62 31.72
N THR A 284 18.65 16.00 30.64
CA THR A 284 19.05 17.40 30.39
C THR A 284 17.84 18.27 30.08
N GLU A 285 17.64 19.26 30.94
CA GLU A 285 16.48 20.14 30.97
C GLU A 285 16.54 21.19 29.83
N SER A 286 15.50 21.21 29.01
CA SER A 286 15.09 22.23 28.03
C SER A 286 15.25 21.88 26.55
N ALA A 287 16.41 22.05 25.91
CA ALA A 287 16.50 22.03 24.44
C ALA A 287 16.13 20.68 23.78
N ALA A 288 16.55 19.56 24.37
CA ALA A 288 16.26 18.22 23.85
C ALA A 288 14.77 17.84 24.03
N ASN A 289 14.14 18.30 25.12
CA ASN A 289 12.72 18.07 25.38
C ASN A 289 11.85 18.84 24.37
N PHE A 290 12.18 20.10 24.06
CA PHE A 290 11.46 20.87 23.04
C PHE A 290 11.53 20.25 21.64
N ALA A 291 12.68 19.69 21.26
CA ALA A 291 12.83 19.00 19.97
C ALA A 291 12.04 17.68 19.91
N SER A 292 12.01 16.93 21.01
CA SER A 292 11.21 15.71 21.16
C SER A 292 9.70 16.00 21.05
N ASP A 293 9.24 17.05 21.74
CA ASP A 293 7.84 17.49 21.70
C ASP A 293 7.41 17.96 20.32
N ALA A 294 8.27 18.73 19.65
CA ALA A 294 8.02 19.18 18.28
C ALA A 294 7.90 18.00 17.30
N SER A 295 8.70 16.95 17.47
CA SER A 295 8.64 15.73 16.64
C SER A 295 7.31 14.98 16.84
N LEU A 296 6.88 14.80 18.09
CA LEU A 296 5.62 14.10 18.42
C LEU A 296 4.38 14.91 17.99
N ALA A 297 4.39 16.23 18.21
CA ALA A 297 3.32 17.11 17.76
C ALA A 297 3.18 17.13 16.23
N LYS A 298 4.31 17.12 15.51
CA LYS A 298 4.33 17.06 14.05
C LYS A 298 3.76 15.75 13.51
N ALA A 299 4.05 14.62 14.15
CA ALA A 299 3.45 13.34 13.80
C ALA A 299 1.92 13.37 14.03
N ALA A 300 1.45 13.98 15.13
CA ALA A 300 0.02 14.09 15.43
C ALA A 300 -0.79 14.78 14.31
N MET A 301 -0.22 15.80 13.66
CA MET A 301 -0.87 16.54 12.56
C MET A 301 -1.28 15.64 11.38
N VAL A 302 -0.56 14.53 11.17
CA VAL A 302 -0.82 13.60 10.07
C VAL A 302 -1.67 12.41 10.53
N LEU A 303 -1.51 12.00 11.78
CA LEU A 303 -2.24 10.87 12.34
C LEU A 303 -3.71 11.18 12.64
N VAL A 304 -4.04 12.44 12.96
CA VAL A 304 -5.43 12.84 13.21
C VAL A 304 -6.30 12.63 11.97
N PRO A 305 -5.95 13.15 10.78
CA PRO A 305 -6.71 12.86 9.57
C PRO A 305 -6.73 11.36 9.21
N LEU A 306 -5.62 10.64 9.41
CA LEU A 306 -5.57 9.20 9.18
C LEU A 306 -6.57 8.45 10.08
N ALA A 307 -6.62 8.80 11.37
CA ALA A 307 -7.56 8.22 12.30
C ALA A 307 -9.02 8.52 11.90
N GLU A 308 -9.30 9.71 11.36
CA GLU A 308 -10.62 10.05 10.83
C GLU A 308 -11.01 9.21 9.60
N CYS A 309 -10.09 9.07 8.63
CA CYS A 309 -10.28 8.22 7.45
C CYS A 309 -10.54 6.76 7.84
N LEU A 310 -9.70 6.20 8.71
CA LEU A 310 -9.84 4.81 9.18
C LEU A 310 -11.12 4.60 10.00
N ARG A 311 -11.54 5.60 10.79
CA ARG A 311 -12.79 5.55 11.57
C ARG A 311 -13.97 5.47 10.62
N SER A 312 -14.05 6.39 9.67
CA SER A 312 -15.12 6.43 8.67
C SER A 312 -15.20 5.11 7.90
N TYR A 313 -14.05 4.62 7.43
CA TYR A 313 -13.94 3.32 6.76
C TYR A 313 -14.41 2.14 7.63
N SER A 314 -14.00 2.11 8.90
CA SER A 314 -14.38 1.05 9.84
C SER A 314 -15.88 1.03 10.14
N GLU A 315 -16.54 2.20 10.09
CA GLU A 315 -17.97 2.37 10.27
C GLU A 315 -18.78 2.16 8.98
N GLY A 316 -18.11 1.93 7.84
CA GLY A 316 -18.77 1.83 6.54
C GLY A 316 -19.32 3.16 6.04
N LYS A 317 -18.69 4.28 6.44
CA LYS A 317 -19.04 5.66 6.05
C LYS A 317 -17.93 6.27 5.20
N GLU A 318 -18.27 7.30 4.45
CA GLU A 318 -17.29 8.12 3.74
C GLU A 318 -16.63 9.10 4.71
N PRO A 319 -15.31 9.33 4.60
CA PRO A 319 -14.60 10.32 5.43
C PRO A 319 -15.04 11.75 5.11
N GLN A 320 -15.18 12.57 6.15
CA GLN A 320 -15.53 14.00 6.06
C GLN A 320 -14.30 14.90 5.79
#